data_AF-A0AA47M0V8-F1
#
_entry.id   AF-A0AA47M0V8-F1
#
_cell.length_a   1.000
_cell.length_b   1.000
_cell.length_c   1.000
_cell.angle_alpha   90.00
_cell.angle_beta   90.00
_cell.angle_gamma   90.00
#
_symmetry.space_group_name_H-M   'P 1'
#
loop_
_entity.id
_entity.type
_entity.pdbx_description
1 polymer ?
#
loop_
_entity_poly.entity_id
_entity_poly.type
_entity_poly.pdbx_seq_one_letter_code
_entity_poly.pdbx_strand_id
1 'polypeptide(L)'
;MQDRQQQQLAPQLIPPNKFDFSNTNDWPRWMKRFERYRIASGLDKQSEEFQVNAFMYAAGDDAEDILSVLPLSDTDKKSCESVIDAFEKHCVSKRNVIYERACFNRQSQQPGESVESFITAVHTLAEHCQFRALREELIRDRIVVGILDAKLSESLQLDAELTLAKAMTKVVSHARRGVWISKDCWTVV
;
A
#
# COMPACT_ATOMS: atom_id res chain seq x y z
N MET A 1 -56.08 -1.62 13.38
CA MET A 1 -55.15 -2.77 13.25
C MET A 1 -53.79 -2.17 12.96
N GLN A 2 -52.82 -2.40 13.83
CA GLN A 2 -51.49 -1.77 13.78
C GLN A 2 -50.66 -2.44 12.67
N ASP A 3 -50.30 -1.67 11.64
CA ASP A 3 -49.25 -2.05 10.70
C ASP A 3 -47.90 -1.95 11.42
N ARG A 4 -47.45 -3.08 11.96
CA ARG A 4 -46.04 -3.25 12.34
C ARG A 4 -45.24 -3.36 11.05
N GLN A 5 -44.74 -2.24 10.53
CA GLN A 5 -43.62 -2.27 9.61
C GLN A 5 -42.43 -2.88 10.33
N GLN A 6 -42.12 -4.13 10.01
CA GLN A 6 -40.81 -4.71 10.29
C GLN A 6 -39.78 -3.91 9.50
N GLN A 7 -39.15 -2.94 10.15
CA GLN A 7 -37.85 -2.42 9.70
C GLN A 7 -36.87 -3.59 9.77
N GLN A 8 -36.58 -4.19 8.61
CA GLN A 8 -35.41 -5.06 8.46
C GLN A 8 -34.18 -4.22 8.84
N LEU A 9 -33.63 -4.50 10.03
CA LEU A 9 -32.34 -3.96 10.45
C LEU A 9 -31.32 -4.41 9.42
N ALA A 10 -30.81 -3.46 8.63
CA ALA A 10 -29.67 -3.71 7.75
C ALA A 10 -28.54 -4.36 8.59
N PRO A 11 -27.77 -5.31 8.02
CA PRO A 11 -26.68 -5.93 8.73
C PRO A 11 -25.76 -4.86 9.31
N GLN A 12 -25.58 -4.86 10.63
CA GLN A 12 -24.74 -3.88 11.32
C GLN A 12 -23.30 -4.06 10.83
N LEU A 13 -22.82 -3.07 10.06
CA LEU A 13 -21.44 -3.06 9.60
C LEU A 13 -20.52 -2.82 10.79
N ILE A 14 -19.48 -3.65 10.88
CA ILE A 14 -18.49 -3.54 11.94
C ILE A 14 -17.45 -2.52 11.49
N PRO A 15 -17.11 -1.52 12.32
CA PRO A 15 -16.01 -0.60 12.02
C PRO A 15 -14.69 -1.37 11.86
N PRO A 16 -13.67 -0.79 11.19
CA PRO A 16 -12.34 -1.39 11.16
C PRO A 16 -11.81 -1.59 12.59
N ASN A 17 -10.94 -2.59 12.76
CA ASN A 17 -10.17 -2.73 14.00
C ASN A 17 -9.37 -1.45 14.25
N LYS A 18 -9.09 -1.15 15.52
CA LYS A 18 -8.25 -0.01 15.92
C LYS A 18 -6.95 0.04 15.12
N PHE A 19 -6.51 1.25 14.80
CA PHE A 19 -5.28 1.46 14.05
C PHE A 19 -4.07 1.29 14.98
N ASP A 20 -2.99 0.71 14.47
CA ASP A 20 -1.72 0.61 15.19
C ASP A 20 -0.81 1.77 14.78
N PHE A 21 -0.79 2.83 15.59
CA PHE A 21 0.03 4.02 15.34
C PHE A 21 1.54 3.78 15.46
N SER A 22 1.99 2.62 15.96
CA SER A 22 3.40 2.21 15.91
C SER A 22 3.83 1.75 14.51
N ASN A 23 2.88 1.29 13.68
CA ASN A 23 3.08 0.87 12.31
C ASN A 23 2.30 1.76 11.33
N THR A 24 2.78 3.01 11.15
CA THR A 24 2.11 4.00 10.30
C THR A 24 2.06 3.63 8.81
N ASN A 25 2.79 2.59 8.38
CA ASN A 25 2.77 2.07 7.02
C ASN A 25 1.42 1.48 6.62
N ASP A 26 0.67 0.93 7.58
CA ASP A 26 -0.65 0.35 7.31
C ASP A 26 -1.75 1.40 7.20
N TRP A 27 -1.44 2.68 7.44
CA TRP A 27 -2.40 3.78 7.37
C TRP A 27 -3.23 3.79 6.07
N PRO A 28 -2.65 3.69 4.86
CA PRO A 28 -3.44 3.72 3.62
C PRO A 28 -4.42 2.55 3.51
N ARG A 29 -4.03 1.37 4.02
CA ARG A 29 -4.88 0.17 4.01
C ARG A 29 -6.02 0.32 5.01
N TRP A 30 -5.71 0.79 6.21
CA TRP A 30 -6.71 1.02 7.27
C TRP A 30 -7.70 2.11 6.85
N MET A 31 -7.22 3.24 6.33
CA MET A 31 -8.06 4.36 5.89
C MET A 31 -9.01 3.96 4.76
N LYS A 32 -8.54 3.16 3.78
CA LYS A 32 -9.42 2.58 2.75
C LYS A 32 -10.55 1.72 3.34
N ARG A 33 -10.30 1.03 4.45
CA ARG A 33 -11.32 0.22 5.14
C ARG A 33 -12.28 1.11 5.93
N PHE A 34 -11.78 2.14 6.60
CA PHE A 34 -12.61 3.13 7.27
C PHE A 34 -13.52 3.86 6.28
N GLU A 35 -13.03 4.30 5.12
CA GLU A 35 -13.85 5.01 4.13
C GLU A 35 -14.97 4.13 3.56
N ARG A 36 -14.67 2.85 3.32
CA ARG A 36 -15.71 1.87 2.93
C ARG A 36 -16.77 1.72 4.00
N TYR A 37 -16.36 1.63 5.27
CA TYR A 37 -17.30 1.61 6.39
C TYR A 37 -18.11 2.91 6.46
N ARG A 38 -17.46 4.06 6.30
CA ARG A 38 -18.08 5.39 6.35
C ARG A 38 -19.22 5.52 5.33
N ILE A 39 -18.97 5.12 4.09
CA ILE A 39 -19.97 5.16 3.01
C ILE A 39 -21.05 4.08 3.23
N ALA A 40 -20.66 2.83 3.51
CA ALA A 40 -21.59 1.71 3.54
C ALA A 40 -22.53 1.74 4.76
N SER A 41 -22.10 2.34 5.87
CA SER A 41 -22.92 2.54 7.08
C SER A 41 -23.80 3.80 6.99
N GLY A 42 -23.60 4.67 5.99
CA GLY A 42 -24.25 5.97 5.92
C GLY A 42 -23.70 7.00 6.91
N LEU A 43 -22.52 6.75 7.48
CA LEU A 43 -21.81 7.67 8.37
C LEU A 43 -21.45 8.97 7.63
N ASP A 44 -21.13 8.89 6.34
CA ASP A 44 -20.84 10.04 5.46
C ASP A 44 -21.97 11.08 5.42
N LYS A 45 -23.21 10.68 5.75
CA LYS A 45 -24.41 11.53 5.74
C LYS A 45 -24.78 12.07 7.13
N GLN A 46 -24.06 11.65 8.17
CA GLN A 46 -24.29 12.13 9.53
C GLN A 46 -23.63 13.50 9.74
N SER A 47 -23.95 14.17 10.84
CA SER A 47 -23.30 15.43 11.23
C SER A 47 -21.77 15.26 11.32
N GLU A 48 -21.01 16.29 10.96
CA GLU A 48 -19.54 16.31 11.04
C GLU A 48 -19.01 15.86 12.41
N GLU A 49 -19.62 16.36 13.50
CA GLU A 49 -19.27 15.97 14.86
C GLU A 49 -19.42 14.45 15.09
N PHE A 50 -20.50 13.85 14.60
CA PHE A 50 -20.70 12.41 14.69
C PHE A 50 -19.67 11.63 13.87
N GLN A 51 -19.30 12.14 12.68
CA GLN A 51 -18.27 11.53 11.84
C GLN A 51 -16.90 11.58 12.50
N VAL A 52 -16.52 12.72 13.09
CA VAL A 52 -15.27 12.88 13.85
C VAL A 52 -15.24 11.90 15.02
N ASN A 53 -16.29 11.85 15.83
CA ASN A 53 -16.35 10.92 16.97
C ASN A 53 -16.28 9.45 16.53
N ALA A 54 -16.97 9.08 15.45
CA ALA A 54 -16.91 7.73 14.90
C ALA A 54 -15.53 7.37 14.34
N PHE A 55 -14.84 8.33 13.73
CA PHE A 55 -13.45 8.17 13.29
C PHE A 55 -12.51 7.97 14.48
N MET A 56 -12.58 8.83 15.51
CA MET A 56 -11.75 8.74 16.72
C MET A 56 -11.95 7.40 17.42
N TYR A 57 -13.22 6.98 17.58
CA TYR A 57 -13.56 5.68 18.16
C TYR A 57 -12.98 4.50 17.35
N ALA A 58 -13.07 4.56 16.02
CA ALA A 58 -12.54 3.51 15.16
C ALA A 58 -11.01 3.50 15.12
N ALA A 59 -10.36 4.66 15.20
CA ALA A 59 -8.91 4.81 15.23
C ALA A 59 -8.31 4.25 16.53
N GLY A 60 -9.04 4.37 17.65
CA GLY A 60 -8.68 3.84 18.97
C GLY A 60 -8.05 4.90 19.88
N ASP A 61 -7.82 4.53 21.14
CA ASP A 61 -7.48 5.46 22.23
C ASP A 61 -6.25 6.35 21.95
N ASP A 62 -5.22 5.80 21.29
CA ASP A 62 -4.01 6.53 20.89
C ASP A 62 -4.30 7.73 19.95
N ALA A 63 -5.44 7.72 19.27
CA ALA A 63 -5.85 8.81 18.39
C ALA A 63 -6.11 10.11 19.16
N GLU A 64 -6.62 10.05 20.39
CA GLU A 64 -6.87 11.25 21.20
C GLU A 64 -5.57 11.99 21.54
N ASP A 65 -4.55 11.23 21.95
CA ASP A 65 -3.22 11.77 22.22
C ASP A 65 -2.61 12.40 20.97
N ILE A 66 -2.78 11.75 19.81
CA ILE A 66 -2.30 12.29 18.53
C ILE A 66 -3.05 13.56 18.15
N LEU A 67 -4.38 13.57 18.19
CA LEU A 67 -5.20 14.75 17.85
C LEU A 67 -4.84 15.96 18.70
N SER A 68 -4.48 15.75 19.98
CA SER A 68 -4.07 16.82 20.89
C SER A 68 -2.80 17.55 20.46
N VAL A 69 -1.89 16.88 19.74
CA VAL A 69 -0.62 17.44 19.25
C VAL A 69 -0.65 17.86 17.78
N LEU A 70 -1.75 17.58 17.06
CA LEU A 70 -1.90 18.02 15.67
C LEU A 70 -2.14 19.53 15.62
N PRO A 71 -1.55 20.24 14.64
CA PRO A 71 -1.70 21.68 14.49
C PRO A 71 -3.04 22.04 13.84
N LEU A 72 -4.16 21.71 14.51
CA LEU A 72 -5.53 21.98 14.08
C LEU A 72 -6.18 23.04 14.97
N SER A 73 -6.93 23.96 14.37
CA SER A 73 -7.78 24.89 15.13
C SER A 73 -8.99 24.17 15.74
N ASP A 74 -9.63 24.77 16.75
CA ASP A 74 -10.84 24.19 17.34
C ASP A 74 -12.01 24.08 16.34
N THR A 75 -11.99 24.89 15.28
CA THR A 75 -12.93 24.78 14.17
C THR A 75 -12.60 23.58 13.30
N ASP A 76 -11.32 23.39 12.96
CA ASP A 76 -10.88 22.29 12.09
C ASP A 76 -11.05 20.92 12.77
N LYS A 77 -10.91 20.85 14.10
CA LYS A 77 -11.18 19.64 14.89
C LYS A 77 -12.64 19.16 14.77
N LYS A 78 -13.56 20.02 14.33
CA LYS A 78 -14.97 19.67 14.11
C LYS A 78 -15.25 19.24 12.67
N SER A 79 -14.31 19.37 11.75
CA SER A 79 -14.43 18.93 10.37
C SER A 79 -13.81 17.54 10.23
N CYS A 80 -14.62 16.56 9.84
CA CYS A 80 -14.17 15.19 9.63
C CYS A 80 -13.05 15.12 8.60
N GLU A 81 -13.19 15.86 7.49
CA GLU A 81 -12.17 15.93 6.44
C GLU A 81 -10.86 16.54 6.95
N SER A 82 -10.92 17.63 7.71
CA SER A 82 -9.71 18.28 8.26
C SER A 82 -8.99 17.39 9.27
N VAL A 83 -9.74 16.67 10.12
CA VAL A 83 -9.20 15.68 11.06
C VAL A 83 -8.52 14.54 10.29
N ILE A 84 -9.21 13.91 9.33
CA ILE A 84 -8.66 12.81 8.54
C ILE A 84 -7.37 13.22 7.83
N ASP A 85 -7.34 14.39 7.18
CA ASP A 85 -6.17 14.91 6.46
C ASP A 85 -4.98 15.16 7.41
N ALA A 86 -5.23 15.70 8.61
CA ALA A 86 -4.18 15.91 9.60
C ALA A 86 -3.59 14.58 10.12
N PHE A 87 -4.43 13.57 10.34
CA PHE A 87 -3.98 12.22 10.69
C PHE A 87 -3.20 11.55 9.55
N GLU A 88 -3.62 11.74 8.30
CA GLU A 88 -2.88 11.24 7.14
C GLU A 88 -1.50 11.88 7.07
N LYS A 89 -1.39 13.20 7.23
CA LYS A 89 -0.10 13.90 7.30
C LYS A 89 0.75 13.42 8.48
N HIS A 90 0.16 13.19 9.65
CA HIS A 90 0.87 12.65 10.80
C HIS A 90 1.45 11.26 10.51
N CYS A 91 0.64 10.34 10.00
CA CYS A 91 1.06 8.98 9.69
C CYS A 91 2.07 8.92 8.54
N VAL A 92 1.92 9.78 7.52
CA VAL A 92 2.88 9.94 6.42
C VAL A 92 4.20 10.55 6.90
N SER A 93 4.17 11.58 7.76
CA SER A 93 5.39 12.21 8.29
C SER A 93 6.20 11.30 9.21
N LYS A 94 5.52 10.43 9.97
CA LYS A 94 6.18 9.40 10.79
C LYS A 94 6.62 8.17 10.00
N ARG A 95 6.28 8.06 8.71
CA ARG A 95 6.72 6.95 7.87
C ARG A 95 8.25 7.00 7.77
N ASN A 96 8.93 6.01 8.33
CA ASN A 96 10.39 5.99 8.40
C ASN A 96 10.97 5.69 7.02
N VAL A 97 11.24 6.75 6.24
CA VAL A 97 11.78 6.65 4.88
C VAL A 97 13.07 5.81 4.83
N ILE A 98 13.89 5.83 5.89
CA ILE A 98 15.11 5.02 5.95
C ILE A 98 14.78 3.54 6.04
N TYR A 99 13.77 3.16 6.84
CA TYR A 99 13.28 1.78 6.90
C TYR A 99 12.72 1.32 5.56
N GLU A 100 11.86 2.13 4.92
CA GLU A 100 11.28 1.82 3.61
C GLU A 100 12.36 1.60 2.55
N ARG A 101 13.36 2.51 2.50
CA ARG A 101 14.51 2.38 1.61
C ARG A 101 15.35 1.16 1.92
N ALA A 102 15.49 0.79 3.19
CA ALA A 102 16.22 -0.41 3.57
C ALA A 102 15.47 -1.69 3.15
N CYS A 103 14.13 -1.73 3.23
CA CYS A 103 13.32 -2.82 2.69
C CYS A 103 13.43 -2.90 1.17
N PHE A 104 13.24 -1.77 0.47
CA PHE A 104 13.44 -1.67 -0.97
C PHE A 104 14.82 -2.17 -1.41
N ASN A 105 15.88 -1.74 -0.72
CA ASN A 105 17.25 -2.12 -1.06
C ASN A 105 17.61 -3.57 -0.72
N ARG A 106 16.83 -4.23 0.14
CA ARG A 106 16.96 -5.66 0.43
C ARG A 106 16.12 -6.54 -0.50
N GLN A 107 15.24 -5.95 -1.32
CA GLN A 107 14.36 -6.71 -2.19
C GLN A 107 15.16 -7.42 -3.29
N SER A 108 14.99 -8.74 -3.37
CA SER A 108 15.50 -9.62 -4.42
C SER A 108 14.46 -10.69 -4.75
N GLN A 109 14.45 -11.15 -6.00
CA GLN A 109 13.58 -12.24 -6.45
C GLN A 109 13.92 -13.51 -5.67
N GLN A 110 12.92 -14.12 -5.06
CA GLN A 110 13.11 -15.38 -4.33
C GLN A 110 13.07 -16.59 -5.27
N PRO A 111 13.72 -17.71 -4.90
CA PRO A 111 13.59 -18.96 -5.65
C PRO A 111 12.11 -19.37 -5.77
N GLY A 112 11.64 -19.60 -7.00
CA GLY A 112 10.24 -19.94 -7.30
C GLY A 112 9.28 -18.75 -7.38
N GLU A 113 9.72 -17.53 -7.07
CA GLU A 113 8.93 -16.31 -7.28
C GLU A 113 8.89 -15.96 -8.78
N SER A 114 7.70 -15.61 -9.30
CA SER A 114 7.60 -15.12 -10.67
C SER A 114 8.25 -13.75 -10.82
N VAL A 115 8.74 -13.47 -12.03
CA VAL A 115 9.32 -12.16 -12.36
C VAL A 115 8.31 -11.05 -12.14
N GLU A 116 7.06 -11.27 -12.53
CA GLU A 116 5.98 -10.31 -12.39
C GLU A 116 5.71 -9.99 -10.92
N SER A 117 5.68 -11.00 -10.03
CA SER A 117 5.53 -10.80 -8.58
C SER A 117 6.66 -9.95 -8.02
N PHE A 118 7.90 -10.28 -8.38
CA PHE A 118 9.08 -9.54 -7.92
C PHE A 118 9.03 -8.07 -8.37
N ILE A 119 8.72 -7.81 -9.65
CA ILE A 119 8.58 -6.46 -10.19
C ILE A 119 7.48 -5.69 -9.43
N THR A 120 6.32 -6.30 -9.20
CA THR A 120 5.24 -5.70 -8.42
C THR A 120 5.72 -5.33 -7.01
N ALA A 121 6.40 -6.24 -6.31
CA ALA A 121 6.93 -5.98 -4.97
C ALA A 121 7.91 -4.79 -4.94
N VAL A 122 8.83 -4.71 -5.91
CA VAL A 122 9.77 -3.58 -6.04
C VAL A 122 9.03 -2.27 -6.26
N HIS A 123 8.01 -2.24 -7.14
CA HIS A 123 7.20 -1.06 -7.38
C HIS A 123 6.44 -0.61 -6.14
N THR A 124 5.83 -1.54 -5.40
CA THR A 124 5.09 -1.26 -4.17
C THR A 124 6.00 -0.66 -3.11
N LEU A 125 7.18 -1.24 -2.86
CA LEU A 125 8.14 -0.68 -1.89
C LEU A 125 8.62 0.73 -2.27
N ALA A 126 8.79 1.00 -3.57
CA ALA A 126 9.22 2.31 -4.04
C ALA A 126 8.20 3.43 -3.78
N GLU A 127 6.91 3.13 -3.60
CA GLU A 127 5.86 4.13 -3.30
C GLU A 127 6.10 4.88 -1.99
N HIS A 128 6.86 4.30 -1.06
CA HIS A 128 7.05 4.86 0.28
C HIS A 128 8.48 5.36 0.52
N CYS A 129 9.38 5.20 -0.46
CA CYS A 129 10.78 5.56 -0.35
C CYS A 129 11.09 7.06 -0.59
N GLN A 130 10.10 7.85 -1.01
CA GLN A 130 10.27 9.27 -1.37
C GLN A 130 11.42 9.53 -2.34
N PHE A 131 11.57 8.69 -3.37
CA PHE A 131 12.64 8.82 -4.36
C PHE A 131 12.48 9.99 -5.33
N ARG A 132 11.27 10.58 -5.40
CA ARG A 132 10.98 11.76 -6.23
C ARG A 132 11.39 11.51 -7.69
N ALA A 133 12.19 12.41 -8.28
CA ALA A 133 12.64 12.33 -9.66
C ALA A 133 13.42 11.04 -9.98
N LEU A 134 14.09 10.44 -8.99
CA LEU A 134 14.92 9.23 -9.18
C LEU A 134 14.11 7.92 -9.08
N ARG A 135 12.78 7.99 -8.93
CA ARG A 135 11.95 6.80 -8.69
C ARG A 135 12.14 5.73 -9.76
N GLU A 136 12.11 6.10 -11.04
CA GLU A 136 12.23 5.14 -12.13
C GLU A 136 13.63 4.53 -12.23
N GLU A 137 14.67 5.35 -12.07
CA GLU A 137 16.06 4.91 -12.09
C GLU A 137 16.35 3.91 -10.96
N LEU A 138 15.88 4.20 -9.74
CA LEU A 138 16.11 3.32 -8.60
C LEU A 138 15.33 2.01 -8.70
N ILE A 139 14.10 2.04 -9.23
CA ILE A 139 13.34 0.81 -9.52
C ILE A 139 14.07 -0.02 -10.58
N ARG A 140 14.55 0.60 -11.66
CA ARG A 140 15.35 -0.07 -12.70
C ARG A 140 16.55 -0.75 -12.07
N ASP A 141 17.35 -0.01 -11.30
CA ASP A 141 18.58 -0.53 -10.69
C ASP A 141 18.28 -1.69 -9.73
N ARG A 142 17.17 -1.61 -8.99
CA ARG A 142 16.72 -2.68 -8.11
C ARG A 142 16.29 -3.93 -8.87
N ILE A 143 15.61 -3.78 -10.01
CA ILE A 143 15.28 -4.92 -10.89
C ILE A 143 16.55 -5.54 -11.46
N VAL A 144 17.51 -4.73 -11.92
CA VAL A 144 18.78 -5.21 -12.50
C VAL A 144 19.55 -6.06 -11.49
N VAL A 145 19.74 -5.56 -10.27
CA VAL A 145 20.55 -6.25 -9.25
C VAL A 145 19.76 -7.33 -8.52
N GLY A 146 18.45 -7.17 -8.38
CA GLY A 146 17.60 -8.05 -7.57
C GLY A 146 17.03 -9.26 -8.31
N ILE A 147 17.16 -9.36 -9.63
CA ILE A 147 16.67 -10.52 -10.39
C ILE A 147 17.48 -11.78 -10.08
N LEU A 148 16.83 -12.95 -10.02
CA LEU A 148 17.48 -14.20 -9.64
C LEU A 148 18.43 -14.74 -10.71
N ASP A 149 18.09 -14.53 -11.99
CA ASP A 149 18.93 -14.97 -13.11
C ASP A 149 20.15 -14.05 -13.28
N ALA A 150 21.29 -14.52 -12.80
CA ALA A 150 22.54 -13.77 -12.83
C ALA A 150 22.99 -13.40 -14.26
N LYS A 151 22.77 -14.27 -15.26
CA LYS A 151 23.15 -13.99 -16.65
C LYS A 151 22.28 -12.90 -17.25
N LEU A 152 20.99 -12.92 -16.93
CA LEU A 152 20.08 -11.86 -17.31
C LEU A 152 20.46 -10.54 -16.63
N SER A 153 20.81 -10.56 -15.34
CA SER A 153 21.30 -9.38 -14.62
C SER A 153 22.53 -8.78 -15.31
N GLU A 154 23.55 -9.59 -15.61
CA GLU A 154 24.75 -9.15 -16.34
C GLU A 154 24.40 -8.56 -17.72
N SER A 155 23.52 -9.22 -18.47
CA SER A 155 23.06 -8.71 -19.77
C SER A 155 22.35 -7.36 -19.70
N LEU A 156 21.65 -7.08 -18.60
CA LEU A 156 21.01 -5.78 -18.39
C LEU A 156 22.04 -4.70 -18.09
N GLN A 157 23.07 -5.01 -17.30
CA GLN A 157 24.14 -4.08 -16.93
C GLN A 157 25.00 -3.61 -18.12
N LEU A 158 25.03 -4.39 -19.21
CA LEU A 158 25.75 -4.03 -20.45
C LEU A 158 25.01 -3.02 -21.35
N ASP A 159 23.74 -2.72 -21.07
CA ASP A 159 22.94 -1.77 -21.86
C ASP A 159 23.08 -0.36 -21.25
N ALA A 160 23.97 0.47 -21.80
CA ALA A 160 24.22 1.83 -21.31
C ALA A 160 22.97 2.74 -21.33
N GLU A 161 22.02 2.45 -22.22
CA GLU A 161 20.77 3.21 -22.39
C GLU A 161 19.58 2.45 -21.78
N LEU A 162 19.81 1.66 -20.72
CA LEU A 162 18.75 0.88 -20.08
C LEU A 162 17.77 1.81 -19.35
N THR A 163 16.54 1.83 -19.85
CA THR A 163 15.39 2.45 -19.17
C THR A 163 14.64 1.40 -18.35
N LEU A 164 13.82 1.86 -17.39
CA LEU A 164 12.94 0.97 -16.62
C LEU A 164 12.04 0.12 -17.54
N ALA A 165 11.41 0.74 -18.53
CA ALA A 165 10.55 0.05 -19.50
C ALA A 165 11.31 -1.02 -20.31
N LYS A 166 12.54 -0.73 -20.75
CA LYS A 166 13.41 -1.70 -21.44
C LYS A 166 13.78 -2.86 -20.52
N ALA A 167 14.15 -2.58 -19.26
CA ALA A 167 14.49 -3.60 -18.27
C ALA A 167 13.31 -4.55 -18.03
N MET A 168 12.12 -4.03 -17.72
CA MET A 168 10.91 -4.84 -17.50
C MET A 168 10.59 -5.72 -18.72
N THR A 169 10.65 -5.15 -19.93
CA THR A 169 10.38 -5.90 -21.17
C THR A 169 11.37 -7.05 -21.35
N LYS A 170 12.67 -6.79 -21.15
CA LYS A 170 13.71 -7.81 -21.26
C LYS A 170 13.48 -8.94 -20.24
N VAL A 171 13.25 -8.61 -18.98
CA VAL A 171 13.08 -9.61 -17.91
C VAL A 171 11.82 -10.45 -18.11
N VAL A 172 10.67 -9.82 -18.40
CA VAL A 172 9.41 -10.55 -18.66
C VAL A 172 9.51 -11.42 -19.92
N SER A 173 10.15 -10.93 -21.00
CA SER A 173 10.35 -11.72 -22.22
C SER A 173 11.24 -12.95 -22.00
N HIS A 174 12.23 -12.84 -21.10
CA HIS A 174 13.14 -13.92 -20.75
C HIS A 174 12.44 -15.00 -19.93
N ALA A 175 11.66 -14.60 -18.94
CA ALA A 175 10.84 -15.50 -18.14
C ALA A 175 9.90 -16.33 -19.02
N ARG A 176 9.23 -15.70 -19.98
CA ARG A 176 8.33 -16.39 -20.92
C ARG A 176 9.07 -17.41 -21.79
N ARG A 177 10.29 -17.13 -22.22
CA ARG A 177 11.12 -18.06 -23.02
C ARG A 177 11.58 -19.28 -22.20
N GLY A 178 11.90 -19.09 -20.91
CA GLY A 178 12.29 -20.19 -20.01
C GLY A 178 11.18 -21.20 -19.71
N VAL A 179 9.91 -20.77 -19.72
CA VAL A 179 8.75 -21.65 -19.47
C VAL A 179 8.53 -22.68 -20.58
N TRP A 180 8.96 -22.41 -21.82
CA TRP A 180 8.85 -23.37 -22.92
C TRP A 180 9.88 -24.50 -22.86
N ILE A 181 11.03 -24.29 -22.23
CA ILE A 181 12.10 -25.30 -22.15
C ILE A 181 11.79 -26.38 -21.09
N SER A 182 10.87 -26.10 -20.15
CA SER A 182 10.50 -27.05 -19.08
C SER A 182 9.29 -27.94 -19.39
N LYS A 183 8.56 -27.73 -20.49
CA LYS A 183 7.36 -28.54 -20.79
C LYS A 183 7.62 -29.84 -21.54
N ASP A 184 8.81 -30.02 -22.10
CA ASP A 184 9.20 -31.24 -22.83
C ASP A 184 10.06 -32.17 -21.97
N CYS A 185 9.54 -32.53 -20.79
CA CYS A 185 10.04 -33.66 -20.03
C CYS A 185 8.89 -34.61 -19.70
N TRP A 186 8.36 -35.27 -20.73
CA TRP A 186 7.54 -36.48 -20.57
C TRP A 186 8.22 -37.65 -21.28
N THR A 187 8.92 -38.43 -20.46
CA THR A 187 9.03 -39.90 -20.45
C THR A 187 9.49 -40.67 -21.68
N VAL A 188 10.65 -41.29 -21.48
CA VAL A 188 11.09 -42.59 -21.99
C VAL A 188 9.95 -43.64 -21.96
N VAL A 189 9.62 -44.21 -23.12
CA VAL A 189 9.67 -45.66 -23.44
C VAL A 189 10.05 -45.80 -24.91
#